data_AF-A0A2S6NNG7-F1
#
_entry.id   AF-A0A2S6NNG7-F1
#
_cell.length_a   1.000
_cell.length_b   1.000
_cell.length_c   1.000
_cell.angle_alpha   90.00
_cell.angle_beta   90.00
_cell.angle_gamma   90.00
#
_symmetry.space_group_name_H-M   'P 1'
#
loop_
_entity.id
_entity.type
_entity.pdbx_description
1 polymer ?
#
loop_
_entity_poly.entity_id
_entity_poly.type
_entity_poly.pdbx_seq_one_letter_code
_entity_poly.pdbx_strand_id
1 'polypeptide(L)'
;MWPAIPRQLAGLIAGAMLLLPIGSAWAASPYFPDPTYSSTRYNDDFTYLANKSKGTDAWDMFKYMPIADSPYGPTYLSFSGEVRERFESYLNPNFGIRAPKSNAYLLQRLVLGADLHMTDYFRAFIQVGEWDRLGNRGLPSTTDINHLDMLQGFVDIRPPLPVPTVNLPIFRIGREEILFGYQRLVAVREGPNVRRAFDVFRFIEQWGGATFNLLGVRPVANSIGVFDDHTNMNQLLWGAYFTVPLGPAMKADLYELNSLLSGSLILDLR
;
A
#
# COMPACT_ATOMS: atom_id res chain seq x y z
N MET A 1 7.74 9.94 -49.62
CA MET A 1 7.21 10.68 -48.46
C MET A 1 5.81 10.14 -48.17
N TRP A 2 5.66 9.38 -47.08
CA TRP A 2 4.35 8.97 -46.57
C TRP A 2 4.05 9.78 -45.31
N PRO A 3 2.85 10.35 -45.16
CA PRO A 3 2.49 11.07 -43.95
C PRO A 3 2.12 10.08 -42.83
N ALA A 4 2.46 10.47 -41.60
CA ALA A 4 2.13 9.77 -40.37
C ALA A 4 0.62 9.73 -40.13
N ILE A 5 0.11 8.59 -39.65
CA ILE A 5 -1.25 8.47 -39.10
C ILE A 5 -1.14 8.51 -37.57
N PRO A 6 -1.81 9.46 -36.89
CA PRO A 6 -1.86 9.50 -35.43
C PRO A 6 -2.85 8.46 -34.92
N ARG A 7 -2.42 7.58 -34.01
CA ARG A 7 -3.34 6.72 -33.25
C ARG A 7 -4.05 7.57 -32.20
N GLN A 8 -5.30 7.93 -32.50
CA GLN A 8 -6.21 8.57 -31.56
C GLN A 8 -6.67 7.60 -30.48
N LEU A 9 -6.84 8.15 -29.28
CA LEU A 9 -7.56 7.58 -28.14
C LEU A 9 -8.93 7.04 -28.55
N ALA A 10 -9.17 5.76 -28.27
CA ALA A 10 -10.51 5.18 -28.22
C ALA A 10 -10.48 3.95 -27.30
N GLY A 11 -10.69 4.18 -26.01
CA GLY A 11 -10.97 3.15 -25.01
C GLY A 11 -12.23 3.54 -24.26
N LEU A 12 -13.36 3.46 -24.97
CA LEU A 12 -14.70 3.67 -24.40
C LEU A 12 -15.12 2.42 -23.65
N ILE A 13 -15.68 2.65 -22.46
CA ILE A 13 -16.41 1.74 -21.58
C ILE A 13 -17.36 0.84 -22.39
N ALA A 14 -17.12 -0.48 -22.38
CA ALA A 14 -18.14 -1.50 -22.69
C ALA A 14 -17.64 -2.88 -22.22
N GLY A 15 -18.21 -3.39 -21.13
CA GLY A 15 -17.89 -4.73 -20.64
C GLY A 15 -18.54 -5.14 -19.31
N ALA A 16 -19.73 -4.61 -19.00
CA ALA A 16 -20.61 -5.23 -18.01
C ALA A 16 -21.40 -6.36 -18.69
N MET A 17 -21.60 -7.46 -17.95
CA MET A 17 -22.35 -8.69 -18.28
C MET A 17 -21.53 -9.85 -18.88
N LEU A 18 -21.11 -10.76 -17.99
CA LEU A 18 -21.42 -12.20 -18.06
C LEU A 18 -20.89 -12.87 -16.76
N LEU A 19 -21.67 -12.81 -15.68
CA LEU A 19 -21.49 -13.70 -14.53
C LEU A 19 -22.55 -14.81 -14.64
N LEU A 20 -22.15 -15.96 -15.16
CA LEU A 20 -22.91 -17.21 -15.04
C LEU A 20 -22.76 -17.75 -13.62
N PRO A 21 -23.81 -18.37 -13.03
CA PRO A 21 -23.72 -18.94 -11.69
C PRO A 21 -22.93 -20.25 -11.75
N ILE A 22 -21.66 -20.22 -11.36
CA ILE A 22 -20.91 -21.44 -11.04
C ILE A 22 -21.31 -21.85 -9.63
N GLY A 23 -21.78 -23.10 -9.49
CA GLY A 23 -22.32 -23.66 -8.26
C GLY A 23 -21.41 -23.49 -7.05
N SER A 24 -22.04 -23.16 -5.92
CA SER A 24 -21.39 -22.82 -4.67
C SER A 24 -20.88 -24.07 -3.95
N ALA A 25 -19.60 -24.39 -4.09
CA ALA A 25 -18.90 -25.18 -3.09
C ALA A 25 -18.43 -24.20 -1.99
N TRP A 26 -19.22 -24.07 -0.93
CA TRP A 26 -18.86 -23.28 0.25
C TRP A 26 -17.77 -24.01 1.04
N ALA A 27 -16.50 -23.83 0.66
CA ALA A 27 -15.42 -23.96 1.63
C ALA A 27 -15.41 -22.66 2.44
N ALA A 28 -15.99 -22.68 3.64
CA ALA A 28 -15.86 -21.57 4.57
C ALA A 28 -14.38 -21.45 4.93
N SER A 29 -13.68 -20.50 4.30
CA SER A 29 -12.37 -20.07 4.79
C SER A 29 -12.58 -19.55 6.22
N PRO A 30 -11.79 -20.01 7.22
CA PRO A 30 -11.93 -19.53 8.58
C PRO A 30 -11.87 -17.99 8.60
N TYR A 31 -12.87 -17.38 9.23
CA TYR A 31 -12.91 -15.94 9.49
C TYR A 31 -11.77 -15.61 10.44
N PHE A 32 -10.65 -15.14 9.89
CA PHE A 32 -9.65 -14.46 10.68
C PHE A 32 -10.18 -13.04 10.91
N PRO A 33 -10.40 -12.61 12.17
CA PRO A 33 -10.68 -11.20 12.42
C PRO A 33 -9.57 -10.37 11.78
N ASP A 34 -9.94 -9.22 11.22
CA ASP A 34 -8.94 -8.31 10.64
C ASP A 34 -7.82 -8.11 11.68
N PRO A 35 -6.55 -8.29 11.29
CA PRO A 35 -5.46 -8.16 12.23
C PRO A 35 -5.56 -6.76 12.87
N THR A 36 -5.35 -6.68 14.18
CA THR A 36 -5.33 -5.41 14.94
C THR A 36 -4.41 -4.37 14.30
N TYR A 37 -3.42 -4.84 13.52
CA TYR A 37 -2.57 -4.03 12.70
C TYR A 37 -2.66 -4.45 11.23
N SER A 38 -2.87 -3.47 10.37
CA SER A 38 -2.88 -3.63 8.93
C SER A 38 -1.46 -3.87 8.38
N SER A 39 -1.38 -4.50 7.21
CA SER A 39 -0.13 -4.65 6.47
C SER A 39 0.50 -3.29 6.14
N THR A 40 -0.33 -2.26 5.94
CA THR A 40 0.09 -0.87 5.80
C THR A 40 -0.39 -0.08 7.00
N ARG A 41 0.55 0.48 7.76
CA ARG A 41 0.22 1.13 9.05
C ARG A 41 -0.67 2.35 8.90
N TYR A 42 -0.71 2.99 7.73
CA TYR A 42 -1.65 4.08 7.47
C TYR A 42 -3.13 3.62 7.38
N ASN A 43 -3.41 2.33 7.38
CA ASN A 43 -4.77 1.79 7.45
C ASN A 43 -5.14 1.32 8.87
N ASP A 44 -4.25 1.46 9.85
CA ASP A 44 -4.58 1.18 11.24
C ASP A 44 -5.62 2.20 11.74
N ASP A 45 -6.69 1.74 12.38
CA ASP A 45 -7.73 2.60 12.97
C ASP A 45 -7.84 2.36 14.48
N PHE A 46 -7.35 3.35 15.23
CA PHE A 46 -7.39 3.38 16.69
C PHE A 46 -8.34 4.47 17.23
N THR A 47 -9.25 5.00 16.41
CA THR A 47 -10.17 6.08 16.82
C THR A 47 -11.05 5.69 18.01
N TYR A 48 -11.28 4.40 18.25
CA TYR A 48 -12.01 3.93 19.43
C TYR A 48 -11.34 4.31 20.76
N LEU A 49 -10.01 4.53 20.77
CA LEU A 49 -9.26 5.00 21.94
C LEU A 49 -9.51 6.47 22.30
N ALA A 50 -10.25 7.21 21.46
CA ALA A 50 -10.82 8.50 21.85
C ALA A 50 -11.68 8.37 23.12
N ASN A 51 -12.31 7.21 23.32
CA ASN A 51 -12.89 6.87 24.61
C ASN A 51 -11.84 6.20 25.51
N LYS A 52 -11.33 6.95 26.50
CA LYS A 52 -10.28 6.49 27.43
C LYS A 52 -10.62 5.20 28.18
N SER A 53 -11.90 4.88 28.40
CA SER A 53 -12.28 3.64 29.08
C SER A 53 -12.04 2.38 28.24
N LYS A 54 -11.79 2.54 26.93
CA LYS A 54 -11.44 1.46 26.02
C LYS A 54 -9.93 1.20 25.94
N GLY A 55 -9.10 2.09 26.50
CA GLY A 55 -7.66 1.89 26.59
C GLY A 55 -7.33 0.88 27.69
N THR A 56 -6.57 -0.16 27.34
CA THR A 56 -6.17 -1.25 28.25
C THR A 56 -4.67 -1.56 28.19
N ASP A 57 -3.97 -1.09 27.15
CA ASP A 57 -2.53 -1.31 26.92
C ASP A 57 -1.73 -0.03 27.24
N ALA A 58 -0.51 -0.21 27.75
CA ALA A 58 0.47 0.85 27.95
C ALA A 58 0.81 1.62 26.65
N TRP A 59 0.66 0.99 25.48
CA TRP A 59 0.94 1.63 24.19
C TRP A 59 -0.23 2.46 23.63
N ASP A 60 -1.43 2.37 24.20
CA ASP A 60 -2.64 3.02 23.68
C ASP A 60 -2.49 4.55 23.58
N MET A 61 -1.72 5.15 24.50
CA MET A 61 -1.42 6.58 24.47
C MET A 61 -0.66 7.03 23.20
N PHE A 62 0.10 6.13 22.59
CA PHE A 62 0.81 6.37 21.33
C PHE A 62 -0.06 6.00 20.12
N LYS A 63 -1.06 5.13 20.29
CA LYS A 63 -2.00 4.75 19.24
C LYS A 63 -3.04 5.82 18.98
N TYR A 64 -3.40 6.62 19.99
CA TYR A 64 -4.27 7.79 19.83
C TYR A 64 -3.93 8.87 20.86
N MET A 65 -3.33 9.96 20.40
CA MET A 65 -3.01 11.14 21.21
C MET A 65 -3.91 12.31 20.80
N PRO A 66 -4.99 12.61 21.56
CA PRO A 66 -5.85 13.74 21.24
C PRO A 66 -5.09 15.05 21.44
N ILE A 67 -5.20 15.96 20.46
CA ILE A 67 -4.56 17.29 20.49
C ILE A 67 -5.62 18.37 20.70
N ALA A 68 -6.67 18.35 19.88
CA ALA A 68 -7.76 19.32 19.94
C ALA A 68 -9.06 18.69 19.44
N ASP A 69 -10.18 19.28 19.85
CA ASP A 69 -11.49 18.94 19.32
C ASP A 69 -12.13 20.19 18.70
N SER A 70 -12.86 20.02 17.60
CA SER A 70 -13.43 21.12 16.84
C SER A 70 -14.75 20.73 16.18
N PRO A 71 -15.59 21.71 15.78
CA PRO A 71 -16.81 21.42 15.00
C PRO A 71 -16.57 20.72 13.66
N TYR A 72 -15.31 20.70 13.18
CA TYR A 72 -14.90 20.09 11.93
C TYR A 72 -14.31 18.68 12.10
N GLY A 73 -14.32 18.16 13.33
CA GLY A 73 -13.73 16.87 13.70
C GLY A 73 -12.52 17.00 14.62
N PRO A 74 -12.06 15.88 15.19
CA PRO A 74 -10.96 15.84 16.14
C PRO A 74 -9.61 16.05 15.44
N THR A 75 -8.64 16.57 16.18
CA THR A 75 -7.22 16.55 15.80
C THR A 75 -6.48 15.63 16.75
N TYR A 76 -5.76 14.66 16.20
CA TYR A 76 -5.04 13.67 16.97
C TYR A 76 -3.80 13.17 16.23
N LEU A 77 -2.86 12.63 17.00
CA LEU A 77 -1.62 12.05 16.51
C LEU A 77 -1.56 10.57 16.90
N SER A 78 -1.14 9.73 15.96
CA SER A 78 -0.92 8.30 16.17
C SER A 78 0.49 7.92 15.74
N PHE A 79 1.12 7.02 16.49
CA PHE A 79 2.44 6.49 16.18
C PHE A 79 2.38 5.01 15.84
N SER A 80 3.18 4.61 14.86
CA SER A 80 3.35 3.22 14.44
C SER A 80 4.82 2.83 14.46
N GLY A 81 5.06 1.52 14.60
CA GLY A 81 6.41 0.98 14.60
C GLY A 81 6.39 -0.46 14.11
N GLU A 82 7.48 -0.87 13.47
CA GLU A 82 7.74 -2.25 13.06
C GLU A 82 9.18 -2.61 13.40
N VAL A 83 9.34 -3.73 14.10
CA VAL A 83 10.62 -4.44 14.19
C VAL A 83 10.40 -5.79 13.56
N ARG A 84 11.20 -6.13 12.55
CA ARG A 84 11.15 -7.42 11.89
C ARG A 84 12.55 -7.98 11.77
N GLU A 85 12.72 -9.19 12.27
CA GLU A 85 13.92 -9.98 12.13
C GLU A 85 13.56 -11.24 11.33
N ARG A 86 14.36 -11.56 10.32
CA ARG A 86 14.17 -12.78 9.52
C ARG A 86 15.50 -13.40 9.17
N PHE A 87 15.77 -14.55 9.78
CA PHE A 87 16.91 -15.37 9.40
C PHE A 87 16.56 -16.23 8.18
N GLU A 88 17.45 -16.24 7.19
CA GLU A 88 17.34 -17.08 6.01
C GLU A 88 18.65 -17.84 5.78
N SER A 89 18.55 -19.12 5.43
CA SER A 89 19.68 -19.94 5.04
C SER A 89 19.31 -20.79 3.85
N TYR A 90 20.12 -20.72 2.80
CA TYR A 90 19.89 -21.45 1.55
C TYR A 90 21.08 -22.34 1.21
N LEU A 91 20.79 -23.59 0.89
CA LEU A 91 21.76 -24.50 0.26
C LEU A 91 21.61 -24.41 -1.26
N ASN A 92 22.73 -24.29 -1.96
CA ASN A 92 22.79 -24.24 -3.43
C ASN A 92 21.81 -23.24 -4.06
N PRO A 93 21.81 -21.94 -3.65
CA PRO A 93 20.98 -20.93 -4.30
C PRO A 93 21.28 -20.89 -5.80
N ASN A 94 20.27 -20.61 -6.62
CA ASN A 94 20.36 -20.68 -8.09
C ASN A 94 20.92 -22.01 -8.61
N PHE A 95 20.54 -23.13 -7.97
CA PHE A 95 21.03 -24.48 -8.27
C PHE A 95 22.56 -24.61 -8.19
N GLY A 96 23.22 -23.77 -7.39
CA GLY A 96 24.68 -23.74 -7.23
C GLY A 96 25.41 -22.86 -8.26
N ILE A 97 24.72 -22.31 -9.26
CA ILE A 97 25.33 -21.47 -10.29
C ILE A 97 25.62 -20.08 -9.71
N ARG A 98 26.91 -19.71 -9.65
CA ARG A 98 27.38 -18.44 -9.06
C ARG A 98 26.87 -18.24 -7.61
N ALA A 99 26.66 -19.34 -6.88
CA ALA A 99 26.26 -19.29 -5.49
C ALA A 99 27.39 -18.67 -4.63
N PRO A 100 27.06 -17.83 -3.63
CA PRO A 100 28.05 -17.42 -2.65
C PRO A 100 28.53 -18.65 -1.86
N LYS A 101 29.77 -18.60 -1.34
CA LYS A 101 30.37 -19.69 -0.55
C LYS A 101 29.52 -20.11 0.66
N SER A 102 28.80 -19.16 1.24
CA SER A 102 27.77 -19.38 2.24
C SER A 102 26.58 -18.46 1.95
N ASN A 103 25.37 -18.90 2.30
CA ASN A 103 24.17 -18.11 2.11
C ASN A 103 23.29 -18.20 3.36
N ALA A 104 23.76 -17.57 4.43
CA ALA A 104 23.11 -17.53 5.73
C ALA A 104 23.22 -16.10 6.27
N TYR A 105 22.07 -15.47 6.50
CA TYR A 105 21.99 -14.07 6.86
C TYR A 105 20.71 -13.77 7.64
N LEU A 106 20.77 -12.72 8.44
CA LEU A 106 19.67 -12.13 9.17
C LEU A 106 19.29 -10.81 8.49
N LEU A 107 18.03 -10.68 8.10
CA LEU A 107 17.44 -9.43 7.69
C LEU A 107 16.82 -8.76 8.90
N GLN A 108 17.14 -7.49 9.11
CA GLN A 108 16.53 -6.66 10.13
C GLN A 108 15.87 -5.47 9.46
N ARG A 109 14.67 -5.14 9.91
CA ARG A 109 13.91 -3.96 9.49
C ARG A 109 13.37 -3.27 10.73
N LEU A 110 13.69 -1.99 10.87
CA LEU A 110 13.10 -1.09 11.85
C LEU A 110 12.37 0.01 11.09
N VAL A 111 11.08 0.20 11.35
CA VAL A 111 10.29 1.30 10.78
C VAL A 111 9.59 2.03 11.91
N LEU A 112 9.59 3.36 11.84
CA LEU A 112 8.84 4.22 12.75
C LEU A 112 7.96 5.15 11.92
N GLY A 113 6.76 5.41 12.41
CA GLY A 113 5.80 6.27 11.72
C GLY A 113 4.98 7.15 12.64
N ALA A 114 4.51 8.26 12.06
CA ALA A 114 3.61 9.20 12.69
C ALA A 114 2.46 9.53 11.72
N ASP A 115 1.27 9.67 12.28
CA ASP A 115 0.03 9.88 11.56
C ASP A 115 -0.78 10.98 12.23
N LEU A 116 -0.79 12.15 11.60
CA LEU A 116 -1.48 13.33 12.10
C LEU A 116 -2.80 13.49 11.35
N HIS A 117 -3.91 13.38 12.07
CA HIS A 117 -5.23 13.73 11.58
C HIS A 117 -5.58 15.12 12.08
N MET A 118 -5.92 16.01 11.15
CA MET A 118 -6.28 17.40 11.41
C MET A 118 -7.71 17.58 10.93
N THR A 119 -8.67 17.48 11.84
CA THR A 119 -10.11 17.48 11.55
C THR A 119 -10.50 16.32 10.62
N ASP A 120 -11.74 16.30 10.14
CA ASP A 120 -12.21 15.28 9.19
C ASP A 120 -11.60 15.47 7.78
N TYR A 121 -10.92 16.60 7.52
CA TYR A 121 -10.58 17.03 6.16
C TYR A 121 -9.13 16.83 5.75
N PHE A 122 -8.19 16.78 6.69
CA PHE A 122 -6.76 16.71 6.38
C PHE A 122 -6.05 15.64 7.20
N ARG A 123 -5.11 14.94 6.57
CA ARG A 123 -4.23 14.00 7.26
C ARG A 123 -2.84 14.05 6.64
N ALA A 124 -1.80 13.93 7.48
CA ALA A 124 -0.42 13.78 7.05
C ALA A 124 0.18 12.53 7.70
N PHE A 125 0.83 11.69 6.90
CA PHE A 125 1.43 10.43 7.34
C PHE A 125 2.88 10.36 6.91
N ILE A 126 3.76 9.91 7.81
CA ILE A 126 5.18 9.69 7.51
C ILE A 126 5.64 8.38 8.14
N GLN A 127 6.52 7.66 7.41
CA GLN A 127 7.30 6.54 7.89
C GLN A 127 8.73 6.62 7.40
N VAL A 128 9.65 6.44 8.33
CA VAL A 128 11.09 6.29 8.08
C VAL A 128 11.55 4.92 8.58
N GLY A 129 12.58 4.36 7.97
CA GLY A 129 13.08 3.06 8.38
C GLY A 129 14.57 2.87 8.15
N GLU A 130 15.09 1.79 8.74
CA GLU A 130 16.43 1.25 8.58
C GLU A 130 16.29 -0.24 8.22
N TRP A 131 17.06 -0.70 7.23
CA TRP A 131 17.04 -2.06 6.74
C TRP A 131 18.45 -2.62 6.63
N ASP A 132 18.74 -3.60 7.49
CA ASP A 132 20.04 -4.22 7.57
C ASP A 132 20.02 -5.68 7.11
N ARG A 133 21.19 -6.12 6.64
CA ARG A 133 21.48 -7.53 6.37
C ARG A 133 22.79 -7.90 7.03
N LEU A 134 22.71 -8.76 8.03
CA LEU A 134 23.84 -9.31 8.77
C LEU A 134 24.16 -10.71 8.23
N GLY A 135 25.44 -11.02 7.98
CA GLY A 135 25.87 -12.30 7.43
C GLY A 135 26.09 -12.29 5.92
N ASN A 136 26.08 -13.47 5.28
CA ASN A 136 26.48 -13.62 3.89
C ASN A 136 25.31 -14.02 2.99
N ARG A 137 25.05 -13.20 1.97
CA ARG A 137 24.11 -13.46 0.86
C ARG A 137 24.74 -13.10 -0.50
N GLY A 138 26.07 -12.93 -0.56
CA GLY A 138 26.75 -12.34 -1.72
C GLY A 138 26.64 -10.82 -1.76
N LEU A 139 26.59 -10.24 -2.97
CA LEU A 139 26.62 -8.79 -3.15
C LEU A 139 25.45 -8.08 -2.43
N PRO A 140 25.67 -6.86 -1.92
CA PRO A 140 24.59 -6.01 -1.44
C PRO A 140 23.50 -5.82 -2.50
N SER A 141 22.25 -5.74 -2.06
CA SER A 141 21.11 -5.47 -2.92
C SER A 141 20.22 -4.44 -2.24
N THR A 142 19.69 -3.50 -3.01
CA THR A 142 18.75 -2.45 -2.55
C THR A 142 17.40 -3.03 -2.09
N THR A 143 17.18 -4.33 -2.31
CA THR A 143 16.02 -5.06 -1.76
C THR A 143 16.29 -5.67 -0.38
N ASP A 144 17.55 -5.71 0.06
CA ASP A 144 17.97 -6.26 1.35
C ASP A 144 18.40 -5.17 2.33
N ILE A 145 19.10 -4.16 1.82
CA ILE A 145 19.77 -3.12 2.61
C ILE A 145 19.31 -1.76 2.10
N ASN A 146 18.91 -0.90 3.03
CA ASN A 146 18.81 0.54 2.86
C ASN A 146 18.98 1.19 4.24
N HIS A 147 19.58 2.36 4.33
CA HIS A 147 19.73 3.05 5.62
C HIS A 147 18.59 4.05 5.81
N LEU A 148 18.65 4.83 6.89
CA LEU A 148 17.64 5.80 7.29
C LEU A 148 17.03 6.55 6.09
N ASP A 149 15.85 6.12 5.65
CA ASP A 149 15.14 6.67 4.48
C ASP A 149 13.63 6.70 4.72
N MET A 150 12.93 7.53 3.95
CA MET A 150 11.49 7.69 3.96
C MET A 150 10.82 6.58 3.14
N LEU A 151 10.24 5.60 3.84
CA LEU A 151 9.42 4.55 3.25
C LEU A 151 8.09 5.12 2.73
N GLN A 152 7.42 5.95 3.53
CA GLN A 152 6.15 6.59 3.17
C GLN A 152 6.13 8.03 3.68
N GLY A 153 5.45 8.91 2.96
CA GLY A 153 5.32 10.32 3.30
C GLY A 153 4.27 10.95 2.40
N PHE A 154 3.05 11.13 2.89
CA PHE A 154 1.95 11.63 2.08
C PHE A 154 0.98 12.51 2.86
N VAL A 155 0.18 13.25 2.11
CA VAL A 155 -0.96 14.00 2.63
C VAL A 155 -2.25 13.52 1.97
N ASP A 156 -3.30 13.44 2.78
CA ASP A 156 -4.68 13.18 2.37
C ASP A 156 -5.50 14.46 2.52
N ILE A 157 -6.26 14.79 1.49
CA ILE A 157 -7.25 15.86 1.47
C ILE A 157 -8.62 15.24 1.23
N ARG A 158 -9.56 15.53 2.13
CA ARG A 158 -10.95 15.06 2.08
C ARG A 158 -11.86 16.27 1.92
N PRO A 159 -12.28 16.62 0.70
CA PRO A 159 -13.12 17.80 0.50
C PRO A 159 -14.50 17.59 1.12
N PRO A 160 -15.05 18.58 1.85
CA PRO A 160 -16.42 18.50 2.34
C PRO A 160 -17.39 18.41 1.17
N LEU A 161 -18.36 17.51 1.27
CA LEU A 161 -19.40 17.36 0.26
C LEU A 161 -20.72 18.01 0.72
N PRO A 162 -21.52 18.58 -0.20
CA PRO A 162 -22.82 19.15 0.13
C PRO A 162 -23.85 18.12 0.61
N VAL A 163 -23.58 16.84 0.33
CA VAL A 163 -24.44 15.72 0.71
C VAL A 163 -23.81 14.99 1.90
N PRO A 164 -24.61 14.59 2.92
CA PRO A 164 -24.12 13.72 3.97
C PRO A 164 -23.61 12.42 3.37
N THR A 165 -22.32 12.15 3.52
CA THR A 165 -21.68 10.89 3.14
C THR A 165 -21.05 10.25 4.36
N VAL A 166 -21.05 8.92 4.41
CA VAL A 166 -20.39 8.16 5.48
C VAL A 166 -18.87 8.29 5.35
N ASN A 167 -18.35 8.33 4.13
CA ASN A 167 -16.92 8.46 3.84
C ASN A 167 -16.70 9.56 2.82
N LEU A 168 -15.84 10.52 3.15
CA LEU A 168 -15.39 11.54 2.20
C LEU A 168 -14.40 10.91 1.21
N PRO A 169 -14.42 11.32 -0.07
CA PRO A 169 -13.39 10.92 -1.01
C PRO A 169 -12.02 11.44 -0.56
N ILE A 170 -10.96 10.70 -0.86
CA ILE A 170 -9.60 11.02 -0.46
C ILE A 170 -8.77 11.35 -1.69
N PHE A 171 -8.19 12.55 -1.72
CA PHE A 171 -7.11 12.90 -2.63
C PHE A 171 -5.78 12.73 -1.89
N ARG A 172 -4.95 11.81 -2.36
CA ARG A 172 -3.65 11.51 -1.76
C ARG A 172 -2.51 11.89 -2.69
N ILE A 173 -1.51 12.56 -2.14
CA ILE A 173 -0.27 12.90 -2.84
C ILE A 173 0.94 12.68 -1.93
N GLY A 174 2.01 12.11 -2.47
CA GLY A 174 3.26 11.86 -1.75
C GLY A 174 3.86 10.51 -2.11
N ARG A 175 4.54 9.87 -1.16
CA ARG A 175 5.11 8.52 -1.27
C ARG A 175 4.32 7.55 -0.41
N GLU A 176 3.92 6.40 -0.95
CA GLU A 176 3.22 5.37 -0.19
C GLU A 176 3.49 3.95 -0.69
N GLU A 177 3.17 3.00 0.17
CA GLU A 177 3.06 1.59 -0.15
C GLU A 177 1.68 1.26 -0.73
N ILE A 178 1.62 0.56 -1.86
CA ILE A 178 0.34 0.17 -2.49
C ILE A 178 0.24 -1.35 -2.57
N LEU A 179 -0.88 -1.87 -2.06
CA LEU A 179 -1.26 -3.28 -2.15
C LEU A 179 -2.66 -3.37 -2.73
N PHE A 180 -2.81 -4.07 -3.84
CA PHE A 180 -4.11 -4.39 -4.43
C PHE A 180 -4.30 -5.90 -4.54
N GLY A 181 -5.51 -6.38 -4.27
CA GLY A 181 -5.85 -7.80 -4.37
C GLY A 181 -4.88 -8.73 -3.65
N TYR A 182 -4.60 -9.86 -4.31
CA TYR A 182 -3.58 -10.82 -3.90
C TYR A 182 -2.14 -10.37 -4.20
N GLN A 183 -1.90 -9.07 -4.44
CA GLN A 183 -0.58 -8.51 -4.65
C GLN A 183 0.17 -9.13 -5.85
N ARG A 184 -0.57 -9.51 -6.90
CA ARG A 184 -0.01 -10.06 -8.14
C ARG A 184 0.46 -8.97 -9.10
N LEU A 185 -0.31 -7.89 -9.19
CA LEU A 185 -0.05 -6.78 -10.12
C LEU A 185 0.61 -5.58 -9.44
N VAL A 186 0.03 -5.14 -8.32
CA VAL A 186 0.55 -4.03 -7.52
C VAL A 186 0.76 -4.53 -6.10
N ALA A 187 2.02 -4.47 -5.67
CA ALA A 187 2.47 -5.08 -4.43
C ALA A 187 3.66 -4.33 -3.83
N VAL A 188 3.70 -4.32 -2.51
CA VAL A 188 4.83 -3.87 -1.71
C VAL A 188 6.01 -4.82 -1.70
N ARG A 189 5.80 -6.07 -2.14
CA ARG A 189 6.82 -7.14 -2.11
C ARG A 189 7.34 -7.41 -0.70
N GLU A 190 6.50 -8.03 0.15
CA GLU A 190 6.88 -8.44 1.52
C GLU A 190 8.07 -9.43 1.61
N GLY A 191 8.36 -10.12 0.51
CA GLY A 191 9.48 -11.05 0.39
C GLY A 191 10.82 -10.37 0.68
N PRO A 192 11.25 -9.39 -0.11
CA PRO A 192 12.36 -8.49 0.21
C PRO A 192 12.37 -7.89 1.62
N ASN A 193 13.55 -7.47 2.09
CA ASN A 193 13.68 -6.72 3.33
C ASN A 193 13.23 -5.27 3.14
N VAL A 194 13.57 -4.63 2.02
CA VAL A 194 13.08 -3.29 1.69
C VAL A 194 11.80 -3.44 0.87
N ARG A 195 10.69 -2.92 1.38
CA ARG A 195 9.41 -2.90 0.67
C ARG A 195 9.46 -1.89 -0.47
N ARG A 196 8.56 -2.06 -1.43
CA ARG A 196 8.38 -1.16 -2.56
C ARG A 196 7.37 -0.07 -2.22
N ALA A 197 7.82 1.17 -2.30
CA ALA A 197 6.98 2.36 -2.31
C ALA A 197 6.82 2.92 -3.73
N PHE A 198 5.84 3.82 -3.86
CA PHE A 198 5.56 4.58 -5.06
C PHE A 198 5.41 6.05 -4.69
N ASP A 199 5.86 6.96 -5.54
CA ASP A 199 5.44 8.35 -5.52
C ASP A 199 4.12 8.45 -6.29
N VAL A 200 3.10 9.05 -5.68
CA VAL A 200 1.70 8.89 -6.05
C VAL A 200 0.95 10.20 -6.18
N PHE A 201 0.00 10.16 -7.10
CA PHE A 201 -1.23 10.92 -7.05
C PHE A 201 -2.40 9.92 -7.11
N ARG A 202 -3.28 9.94 -6.11
CA ARG A 202 -4.41 9.02 -6.01
C ARG A 202 -5.71 9.71 -5.62
N PHE A 203 -6.79 9.19 -6.15
CA PHE A 203 -8.15 9.46 -5.71
C PHE A 203 -8.76 8.15 -5.22
N ILE A 204 -9.33 8.15 -4.02
CA ILE A 204 -9.92 6.98 -3.38
C ILE A 204 -11.35 7.33 -2.97
N GLU A 205 -12.30 6.50 -3.36
CA GLU A 205 -13.70 6.67 -3.02
C GLU A 205 -14.33 5.35 -2.59
N GLN A 206 -15.27 5.42 -1.64
CA GLN A 206 -15.99 4.26 -1.15
C GLN A 206 -17.49 4.44 -1.40
N TRP A 207 -18.10 3.43 -2.03
CA TRP A 207 -19.54 3.39 -2.30
C TRP A 207 -20.13 2.10 -1.72
N GLY A 208 -20.78 2.21 -0.57
CA GLY A 208 -21.22 1.04 0.18
C GLY A 208 -20.01 0.17 0.56
N GLY A 209 -20.03 -1.10 0.17
CA GLY A 209 -18.89 -2.01 0.37
C GLY A 209 -17.85 -2.01 -0.75
N ALA A 210 -18.05 -1.23 -1.82
CA ALA A 210 -17.12 -1.13 -2.93
C ALA A 210 -16.08 -0.02 -2.71
N THR A 211 -14.88 -0.20 -3.24
CA THR A 211 -13.81 0.79 -3.20
C THR A 211 -13.28 1.04 -4.61
N PHE A 212 -13.19 2.31 -4.97
CA PHE A 212 -12.65 2.79 -6.24
C PHE A 212 -11.36 3.57 -6.00
N ASN A 213 -10.37 3.32 -6.86
CA ASN A 213 -9.08 3.99 -6.83
C ASN A 213 -8.72 4.45 -8.23
N LEU A 214 -8.46 5.75 -8.41
CA LEU A 214 -7.70 6.26 -9.55
C LEU A 214 -6.28 6.52 -9.09
N LEU A 215 -5.32 6.18 -9.93
CA LEU A 215 -3.91 6.30 -9.59
C LEU A 215 -3.06 6.76 -10.77
N GLY A 216 -2.08 7.60 -10.48
CA GLY A 216 -0.93 7.88 -11.33
C GLY A 216 0.32 7.81 -10.44
N VAL A 217 1.15 6.79 -10.64
CA VAL A 217 2.20 6.43 -9.70
C VAL A 217 3.50 6.10 -10.42
N ARG A 218 4.61 6.42 -9.77
CA ARG A 218 5.96 6.03 -10.19
C ARG A 218 6.61 5.24 -9.06
N PRO A 219 7.23 4.09 -9.35
CA PRO A 219 7.93 3.35 -8.31
C PRO A 219 9.13 4.17 -7.82
N VAL A 220 9.43 4.04 -6.53
CA VAL A 220 10.64 4.60 -5.94
C VAL A 220 11.83 3.71 -6.34
N ALA A 221 12.94 4.34 -6.70
CA ALA A 221 14.22 3.69 -6.95
C ALA A 221 15.07 3.75 -5.69
N ASN A 222 15.14 2.63 -4.99
CA ASN A 222 15.89 2.54 -3.75
C ASN A 222 17.40 2.57 -4.02
N SER A 223 18.13 3.28 -3.19
CA SER A 223 19.60 3.33 -3.18
C SER A 223 20.14 2.76 -1.86
N ILE A 224 21.46 2.64 -1.71
CA ILE A 224 22.06 2.21 -0.44
C ILE A 224 22.71 3.45 0.16
N GLY A 225 21.93 4.19 0.94
CA GLY A 225 22.32 5.46 1.52
C GLY A 225 21.28 5.97 2.51
N VAL A 226 21.40 7.25 2.88
CA VAL A 226 20.52 7.91 3.85
C VAL A 226 19.76 9.00 3.12
N PHE A 227 18.42 8.90 3.08
CA PHE A 227 17.53 9.82 2.36
C PHE A 227 17.95 10.07 0.90
N ASP A 228 18.31 9.01 0.17
CA ASP A 228 18.78 9.05 -1.22
C ASP A 228 17.83 8.34 -2.21
N ASP A 229 16.72 7.78 -1.71
CA ASP A 229 15.68 7.18 -2.53
C ASP A 229 14.93 8.22 -3.37
N HIS A 230 14.96 8.04 -4.69
CA HIS A 230 14.40 8.98 -5.66
C HIS A 230 13.32 8.34 -6.54
N THR A 231 12.46 9.18 -7.12
CA THR A 231 11.44 8.72 -8.07
C THR A 231 12.08 8.10 -9.31
N ASN A 232 11.62 6.91 -9.71
CA ASN A 232 12.03 6.34 -11.00
C ASN A 232 11.28 7.01 -12.16
N MET A 233 11.93 7.98 -12.80
CA MET A 233 11.33 8.73 -13.92
C MET A 233 11.14 7.91 -15.20
N ASN A 234 11.74 6.72 -15.30
CA ASN A 234 11.62 5.81 -16.45
C ASN A 234 10.40 4.89 -16.36
N GLN A 235 9.65 4.91 -15.26
CA GLN A 235 8.46 4.09 -15.07
C GLN A 235 7.30 4.97 -14.61
N LEU A 236 6.13 4.76 -15.23
CA LEU A 236 4.86 5.35 -14.83
C LEU A 236 3.81 4.26 -14.96
N LEU A 237 2.98 4.10 -13.94
CA LEU A 237 1.79 3.28 -13.93
C LEU A 237 0.61 4.20 -13.63
N TRP A 238 -0.44 4.15 -14.44
CA TRP A 238 -1.66 4.91 -14.19
C TRP A 238 -2.89 4.12 -14.58
N GLY A 239 -4.03 4.49 -14.01
CA GLY A 239 -5.31 3.85 -14.33
C GLY A 239 -6.22 3.76 -13.12
N ALA A 240 -7.01 2.69 -13.09
CA ALA A 240 -8.07 2.49 -12.13
C ALA A 240 -8.02 1.09 -11.50
N TYR A 241 -8.39 1.01 -10.23
CA TYR A 241 -8.59 -0.23 -9.50
C TYR A 241 -9.91 -0.19 -8.72
N PHE A 242 -10.74 -1.21 -8.92
CA PHE A 242 -12.03 -1.35 -8.26
C PHE A 242 -12.08 -2.66 -7.48
N THR A 243 -12.55 -2.58 -6.24
CA THR A 243 -12.96 -3.74 -5.45
C THR A 243 -14.46 -3.68 -5.25
N VAL A 244 -15.18 -4.74 -5.60
CA VAL A 244 -16.63 -4.84 -5.43
C VAL A 244 -16.98 -6.12 -4.65
N PRO A 245 -17.75 -6.04 -3.56
CA PRO A 245 -18.25 -7.24 -2.89
C PRO A 245 -19.29 -7.95 -3.76
N LEU A 246 -19.10 -9.25 -3.99
CA LEU A 246 -20.06 -10.09 -4.73
C LEU A 246 -20.99 -10.88 -3.78
N GLY A 247 -20.76 -10.77 -2.48
CA GLY A 247 -21.47 -11.47 -1.42
C GLY A 247 -20.72 -11.34 -0.09
N PRO A 248 -21.13 -12.08 0.95
CA PRO A 248 -20.52 -11.98 2.28
C PRO A 248 -19.07 -12.49 2.33
N ALA A 249 -18.68 -13.38 1.41
CA ALA A 249 -17.37 -14.06 1.44
C ALA A 249 -16.50 -13.79 0.21
N MET A 250 -16.99 -13.09 -0.81
CA MET A 250 -16.28 -12.92 -2.09
C MET A 250 -16.22 -11.46 -2.52
N LYS A 251 -15.10 -11.07 -3.13
CA LYS A 251 -14.90 -9.76 -3.76
C LYS A 251 -14.34 -9.96 -5.18
N ALA A 252 -14.78 -9.11 -6.10
CA ALA A 252 -14.17 -8.97 -7.41
C ALA A 252 -13.19 -7.79 -7.40
N ASP A 253 -12.04 -7.99 -8.05
CA ASP A 253 -11.00 -7.00 -8.24
C ASP A 253 -10.83 -6.71 -9.74
N LEU A 254 -11.14 -5.49 -10.17
CA LEU A 254 -11.01 -5.05 -11.55
C LEU A 254 -9.87 -4.04 -11.68
N TYR A 255 -8.98 -4.28 -12.64
CA TYR A 255 -7.79 -3.48 -12.91
C TYR A 255 -7.82 -2.96 -14.35
N GLU A 256 -7.77 -1.65 -14.51
CA GLU A 256 -7.43 -1.01 -15.78
C GLU A 256 -6.11 -0.28 -15.57
N LEU A 257 -5.01 -0.84 -16.07
CA LEU A 257 -3.67 -0.35 -15.78
C LEU A 257 -2.87 -0.10 -17.06
N ASN A 258 -2.26 1.07 -17.14
CA ASN A 258 -1.48 1.54 -18.27
C ASN A 258 -0.08 1.96 -17.82
N SER A 259 0.90 1.72 -18.67
CA SER A 259 2.30 2.08 -18.48
C SER A 259 2.85 2.83 -19.69
N LEU A 260 4.07 3.34 -19.59
CA LEU A 260 4.73 4.06 -20.70
C LEU A 260 4.88 3.23 -21.98
N LEU A 261 4.86 1.88 -21.88
CA LEU A 261 5.15 0.99 -23.01
C LEU A 261 3.95 0.11 -23.41
N SER A 262 2.89 0.01 -22.59
CA SER A 262 1.76 -0.89 -22.82
C SER A 262 0.58 -0.61 -21.89
N GLY A 263 -0.62 -1.01 -22.30
CA GLY A 263 -1.84 -0.98 -21.48
C GLY A 263 -2.52 -2.35 -21.39
N SER A 264 -3.24 -2.61 -20.30
CA SER A 264 -3.94 -3.88 -20.05
C SER A 264 -5.17 -3.71 -19.15
N LEU A 265 -6.22 -4.51 -19.41
CA LEU A 265 -7.40 -4.66 -18.57
C LEU A 265 -7.43 -6.09 -18.01
N ILE A 266 -7.57 -6.23 -16.69
CA ILE A 266 -7.49 -7.53 -15.99
C ILE A 266 -8.59 -7.61 -14.92
N LEU A 267 -9.23 -8.78 -14.79
CA LEU A 267 -10.19 -9.12 -13.73
C LEU A 267 -9.62 -10.26 -12.88
N ASP A 268 -9.60 -10.10 -11.55
CA ASP A 268 -9.25 -11.13 -10.57
C ASP A 268 -10.41 -11.33 -9.58
N LEU A 269 -10.59 -12.55 -9.08
CA LEU A 269 -11.64 -12.90 -8.12
C LEU A 269 -11.00 -13.38 -6.83
N ARG A 270 -11.47 -12.88 -5.68
CA ARG A 270 -10.92 -13.23 -4.37
C ARG A 270 -11.96 -13.63 -3.34
#